data_AF-A0AAW6IYS9-F1
#
_entry.id   AF-A0AAW6IYS9-F1
#
_cell.length_a   1.000
_cell.length_b   1.000
_cell.length_c   1.000
_cell.angle_alpha   90.00
_cell.angle_beta   90.00
_cell.angle_gamma   90.00
#
_symmetry.space_group_name_H-M   'P 1'
#
loop_
_entity.id
_entity.type
_entity.pdbx_description
1 polymer ?
#
loop_
_entity_poly.entity_id
_entity_poly.type
_entity_poly.pdbx_seq_one_letter_code
_entity_poly.pdbx_strand_id
1 'polypeptide(L)'
;MSSKLWEVQSDENEKTMELHEVACFKKNAKGTEAEYDRQLKGQQDGINDMTVRNYLDNREAYKKVGRKGTGAAQRKARERFKSNLIKEYKKELRKTEKLRGEPLTIKAGLLAKRDMKTLNALHNPDMIAGGNDYNDELLDLGDASVNQSIGSQWKNKGVNDIGDQES
;
A
#
# COMPACT_ATOMS: atom_id res chain seq x y z
N MET A 1 19.63 -52.04 -10.92
CA MET A 1 18.47 -51.14 -10.74
C MET A 1 18.95 -50.00 -9.84
N SER A 2 19.10 -48.80 -10.40
CA SER A 2 19.70 -47.64 -9.70
C SER A 2 18.59 -46.71 -9.26
N SER A 3 18.32 -46.64 -7.96
CA SER A 3 17.42 -45.65 -7.36
C SER A 3 18.12 -44.29 -7.34
N LYS A 4 17.67 -43.37 -8.21
CA LYS A 4 17.95 -41.95 -8.04
C LYS A 4 17.16 -41.47 -6.83
N LEU A 5 17.87 -41.27 -5.72
CA LEU A 5 17.43 -40.38 -4.65
C LEU A 5 17.32 -38.98 -5.24
N TRP A 6 16.15 -38.37 -5.08
CA TRP A 6 15.96 -36.96 -5.34
C TRP A 6 16.64 -36.23 -4.19
N GLU A 7 17.80 -35.65 -4.48
CA GLU A 7 18.43 -34.67 -3.61
C GLU A 7 17.51 -33.45 -3.63
N VAL A 8 16.74 -33.27 -2.56
CA VAL A 8 16.04 -32.01 -2.31
C VAL A 8 17.15 -30.99 -2.12
N GLN A 9 17.43 -30.22 -3.18
CA GLN A 9 18.15 -28.97 -3.04
C GLN A 9 17.28 -28.09 -2.14
N SER A 10 17.60 -28.08 -0.85
CA SER A 10 17.11 -27.04 0.05
C SER A 10 17.66 -25.74 -0.51
N ASP A 11 16.80 -24.95 -1.16
CA ASP A 11 17.16 -23.63 -1.66
C ASP A 11 17.64 -22.79 -0.47
N GLU A 12 18.95 -22.59 -0.37
CA GLU A 12 19.64 -21.76 0.63
C GLU A 12 19.32 -20.24 0.50
N ASN A 13 18.15 -19.88 -0.04
CA ASN A 13 17.84 -18.51 -0.45
C ASN A 13 16.46 -18.00 -0.04
N GLU A 14 15.78 -18.65 0.90
CA GLU A 14 14.59 -18.10 1.52
C GLU A 14 14.99 -17.35 2.80
N LYS A 15 15.64 -16.19 2.64
CA LYS A 15 15.79 -15.26 3.77
C LYS A 15 14.38 -14.89 4.23
N THR A 16 14.01 -15.30 5.43
CA THR A 16 12.82 -14.83 6.13
C THR A 16 13.22 -13.64 7.02
N MET A 17 12.30 -12.69 7.21
CA MET A 17 12.47 -11.61 8.18
C MET A 17 11.89 -12.08 9.52
N GLU A 18 12.51 -11.67 10.62
CA GLU A 18 11.94 -11.90 11.95
C GLU A 18 10.57 -11.22 12.07
N LEU A 19 9.65 -11.86 12.81
CA LEU A 19 8.36 -11.27 13.13
C LEU A 19 8.59 -9.98 13.92
N HIS A 20 8.00 -8.89 13.45
CA HIS A 20 8.04 -7.61 14.15
C HIS A 20 6.66 -7.29 14.72
N GLU A 21 6.57 -7.29 16.04
CA GLU A 21 5.38 -6.82 16.75
C GLU A 21 5.35 -5.30 16.73
N VAL A 22 4.16 -4.73 16.52
CA VAL A 22 3.94 -3.29 16.45
C VAL A 22 2.86 -2.90 17.44
N ALA A 23 3.06 -1.71 18.02
CA ALA A 23 2.09 -1.00 18.82
C ALA A 23 0.66 -1.09 18.27
N CYS A 24 -0.32 -1.21 19.16
CA CYS A 24 -1.72 -0.99 18.78
C CYS A 24 -1.93 0.45 18.25
N PHE A 25 -2.47 0.55 17.03
CA PHE A 25 -2.77 1.83 16.39
C PHE A 25 -4.01 2.47 17.00
N LYS A 26 -3.92 3.76 17.33
CA LYS A 26 -5.04 4.56 17.84
C LYS A 26 -5.79 5.24 16.69
N LYS A 27 -7.11 5.14 16.72
CA LYS A 27 -8.01 5.82 15.79
C LYS A 27 -8.09 7.31 16.11
N ASN A 28 -8.13 8.16 15.08
CA ASN A 28 -8.44 9.59 15.21
C ASN A 28 -9.95 9.83 15.02
N ALA A 29 -10.42 11.04 15.36
CA ALA A 29 -11.84 11.40 15.24
C ALA A 29 -12.32 11.61 13.78
N LYS A 30 -11.43 11.53 12.78
CA LYS A 30 -11.73 11.89 11.39
C LYS A 30 -12.03 10.68 10.51
N GLY A 31 -11.58 9.48 10.89
CA GLY A 31 -11.79 8.24 10.15
C GLY A 31 -12.81 7.32 10.80
N THR A 32 -13.44 6.47 9.99
CA THR A 32 -14.25 5.37 10.49
C THR A 32 -13.37 4.18 10.88
N GLU A 33 -13.86 3.33 11.77
CA GLU A 33 -13.16 2.09 12.15
C GLU A 33 -12.89 1.18 10.94
N ALA A 34 -13.89 0.96 10.09
CA ALA A 34 -13.73 0.18 8.87
C ALA A 34 -12.66 0.75 7.91
N GLU A 35 -12.47 2.08 7.90
CA GLU A 35 -11.41 2.72 7.10
C GLU A 35 -10.02 2.47 7.69
N TYR A 36 -9.89 2.53 9.02
CA TYR A 36 -8.65 2.17 9.70
C TYR A 36 -8.29 0.70 9.46
N ASP A 37 -9.24 -0.21 9.65
CA ASP A 37 -9.02 -1.65 9.48
C ASP A 37 -8.64 -1.98 8.04
N ARG A 38 -9.32 -1.39 7.05
CA ARG A 38 -8.96 -1.57 5.64
C ARG A 38 -7.54 -1.10 5.36
N GLN A 39 -7.18 0.11 5.81
CA GLN A 39 -5.85 0.68 5.54
C GLN A 39 -4.70 -0.04 6.27
N LEU A 40 -4.94 -0.51 7.50
CA LEU A 40 -3.97 -1.30 8.26
C LEU A 40 -3.78 -2.67 7.61
N LYS A 41 -4.86 -3.33 7.21
CA LYS A 41 -4.80 -4.60 6.49
C LYS A 41 -4.07 -4.45 5.16
N GLY A 42 -4.39 -3.42 4.36
CA GLY A 42 -3.71 -3.18 3.09
C GLY A 42 -2.20 -2.94 3.24
N GLN A 43 -1.78 -2.26 4.31
CA GLN A 43 -0.35 -2.11 4.63
C GLN A 43 0.30 -3.43 5.07
N GLN A 44 -0.39 -4.23 5.89
CA GLN A 44 0.10 -5.54 6.30
C GLN A 44 0.23 -6.51 5.12
N ASP A 45 -0.80 -6.61 4.29
CA ASP A 45 -0.81 -7.43 3.06
C ASP A 45 0.33 -6.97 2.13
N GLY A 46 0.46 -5.66 1.90
CA GLY A 46 1.52 -5.13 1.04
C GLY A 46 2.95 -5.41 1.55
N ILE A 47 3.15 -5.49 2.87
CA ILE A 47 4.42 -5.91 3.46
C ILE A 47 4.64 -7.41 3.29
N ASN A 48 3.61 -8.21 3.55
CA ASN A 48 3.66 -9.67 3.48
C ASN A 48 3.80 -10.20 2.04
N ASP A 49 3.28 -9.48 1.05
CA ASP A 49 3.39 -9.82 -0.37
C ASP A 49 4.77 -9.46 -0.96
N MET A 50 5.63 -8.74 -0.21
CA MET A 50 7.00 -8.46 -0.64
C MET A 50 7.96 -9.57 -0.22
N THR A 51 8.84 -9.95 -1.15
CA THR A 51 10.01 -10.76 -0.79
C THR A 51 10.95 -9.97 0.11
N VAL A 52 11.68 -10.67 0.99
CA VAL A 52 12.67 -10.05 1.88
C VAL A 52 13.73 -9.29 1.10
N ARG A 53 14.15 -9.81 -0.06
CA ARG A 53 15.06 -9.10 -0.96
C ARG A 53 14.49 -7.77 -1.43
N ASN A 54 13.23 -7.76 -1.90
CA ASN A 54 12.57 -6.53 -2.34
C ASN A 54 12.47 -5.51 -1.20
N TYR A 55 12.12 -5.95 0.01
CA TYR A 55 12.07 -5.08 1.19
C TYR A 55 13.43 -4.43 1.48
N LEU A 56 14.52 -5.21 1.48
CA LEU A 56 15.87 -4.70 1.75
C LEU A 56 16.36 -3.74 0.65
N ASP A 57 16.17 -4.08 -0.62
CA ASP A 57 16.57 -3.25 -1.76
C ASP A 57 15.81 -1.91 -1.74
N ASN A 58 14.50 -1.96 -1.48
CA ASN A 58 13.65 -0.79 -1.32
C ASN A 58 14.10 0.09 -0.15
N ARG A 59 14.43 -0.52 0.99
CA ARG A 59 14.91 0.21 2.19
C ARG A 59 16.28 0.85 1.95
N GLU A 60 17.18 0.18 1.24
CA GLU A 60 18.48 0.74 0.86
C GLU A 60 18.31 1.92 -0.10
N ALA A 61 17.46 1.78 -1.13
CA ALA A 61 17.13 2.86 -2.05
C ALA A 61 16.56 4.07 -1.30
N TYR A 62 15.60 3.85 -0.39
CA TYR A 62 15.02 4.92 0.42
C TYR A 62 16.06 5.63 1.30
N LYS A 63 17.01 4.91 1.91
CA LYS A 63 18.10 5.51 2.69
C LYS A 63 18.98 6.44 1.83
N LYS A 64 19.20 6.11 0.56
CA LYS A 64 20.01 6.91 -0.38
C LYS A 64 19.29 8.18 -0.83
N VAL A 65 18.02 8.07 -1.22
CA VAL A 65 17.30 9.17 -1.88
C VAL A 65 16.41 9.97 -0.92
N GLY A 66 16.06 9.39 0.22
CA GLY A 66 15.12 9.94 1.20
C GLY A 66 13.74 10.23 0.62
N ARG A 67 12.85 10.78 1.45
CA ARG A 67 11.50 11.17 1.02
C ARG A 67 11.48 12.19 -0.12
N LYS A 68 12.52 13.04 -0.23
CA LYS A 68 12.60 14.05 -1.31
C LYS A 68 12.82 13.39 -2.67
N GLY A 69 13.55 12.27 -2.74
CA GLY A 69 13.83 11.56 -3.98
C GLY A 69 12.69 10.69 -4.50
N THR A 70 11.67 10.39 -3.69
CA THR A 70 10.56 9.50 -4.08
C THR A 70 9.47 10.19 -4.92
N GLY A 71 9.58 11.49 -5.18
CA GLY A 71 8.50 12.29 -5.81
C GLY A 71 8.07 11.79 -7.19
N ALA A 72 9.01 11.30 -8.01
CA ALA A 72 8.68 10.76 -9.33
C ALA A 72 7.84 9.48 -9.25
N ALA A 73 8.20 8.57 -8.35
CA ALA A 73 7.50 7.32 -8.14
C ALA A 73 6.12 7.55 -7.49
N GLN A 74 6.03 8.48 -6.54
CA GLN A 74 4.76 8.94 -5.96
C GLN A 74 3.83 9.52 -7.03
N ARG A 75 4.34 10.33 -7.95
CA ARG A 75 3.56 10.87 -9.08
C ARG A 75 3.07 9.74 -10.00
N LYS A 76 3.94 8.78 -10.33
CA LYS A 76 3.58 7.64 -11.19
C LYS A 76 2.48 6.78 -10.55
N ALA A 77 2.61 6.48 -9.26
CA ALA A 77 1.56 5.80 -8.49
C ALA A 77 0.25 6.60 -8.51
N ARG A 78 0.30 7.91 -8.28
CA ARG A 78 -0.87 8.80 -8.28
C ARG A 78 -1.60 8.85 -9.63
N GLU A 79 -0.88 8.86 -10.75
CA GLU A 79 -1.50 8.88 -12.09
C GLU A 79 -2.10 7.52 -12.49
N ARG A 80 -1.42 6.42 -12.17
CA ARG A 80 -1.99 5.06 -12.33
C ARG A 80 -3.26 4.92 -11.53
N PHE A 81 -3.22 5.38 -10.29
CA PHE A 81 -4.34 5.36 -9.40
C PHE A 81 -5.55 6.15 -9.96
N LYS A 82 -5.34 7.39 -10.40
CA LYS A 82 -6.38 8.19 -11.07
C LYS A 82 -7.00 7.46 -12.26
N SER A 83 -6.18 6.77 -13.04
CA SER A 83 -6.64 6.00 -14.20
C SER A 83 -7.53 4.81 -13.79
N ASN A 84 -7.22 4.13 -12.69
CA ASN A 84 -8.05 3.05 -12.15
C ASN A 84 -9.39 3.57 -11.61
N LEU A 85 -9.42 4.69 -10.88
CA LEU A 85 -10.70 5.32 -10.48
C LEU A 85 -11.58 5.65 -11.68
N ILE A 86 -10.99 6.23 -12.74
CA ILE A 86 -11.75 6.54 -13.94
C ILE A 86 -12.34 5.27 -14.55
N LYS A 87 -11.61 4.15 -14.58
CA LYS A 87 -12.12 2.86 -15.07
C LYS A 87 -13.27 2.35 -14.21
N GLU A 88 -13.15 2.38 -12.90
CA GLU A 88 -14.20 1.91 -11.98
C GLU A 88 -15.45 2.80 -12.04
N TYR A 89 -15.32 4.12 -12.00
CA TYR A 89 -16.49 5.00 -12.21
C TYR A 89 -17.11 4.81 -13.57
N LYS A 90 -16.33 4.59 -14.62
CA LYS A 90 -16.89 4.27 -15.93
C LYS A 90 -17.68 2.96 -15.91
N LYS A 91 -17.24 1.95 -15.17
CA LYS A 91 -17.94 0.67 -15.01
C LYS A 91 -19.24 0.86 -14.24
N GLU A 92 -19.21 1.59 -13.12
CA GLU A 92 -20.39 1.82 -12.28
C GLU A 92 -21.42 2.73 -12.96
N LEU A 93 -21.01 3.88 -13.51
CA LEU A 93 -21.91 4.80 -14.22
C LEU A 93 -22.58 4.17 -15.45
N ARG A 94 -21.93 3.19 -16.10
CA ARG A 94 -22.58 2.41 -17.17
C ARG A 94 -23.70 1.52 -16.66
N LYS A 95 -23.56 0.97 -15.45
CA LYS A 95 -24.57 0.10 -14.83
C LYS A 95 -25.72 0.91 -14.23
N THR A 96 -25.38 1.94 -13.47
CA THR A 96 -26.35 2.70 -12.65
C THR A 96 -27.06 3.78 -13.44
N GLU A 97 -26.32 4.53 -14.27
CA GLU A 97 -26.83 5.69 -15.01
C GLU A 97 -26.91 5.46 -16.53
N LYS A 98 -26.46 4.31 -17.02
CA LYS A 98 -26.41 3.94 -18.45
C LYS A 98 -25.65 4.94 -19.32
N LEU A 99 -24.73 5.72 -18.75
CA LEU A 99 -23.94 6.71 -19.49
C LEU A 99 -22.96 6.07 -20.48
N ARG A 100 -22.73 6.74 -21.62
CA ARG A 100 -21.81 6.34 -22.69
C ARG A 100 -21.03 7.54 -23.22
N GLY A 101 -20.01 7.29 -24.03
CA GLY A 101 -19.28 8.32 -24.78
C GLY A 101 -18.63 9.40 -23.91
N GLU A 102 -18.73 10.64 -24.37
CA GLU A 102 -18.15 11.81 -23.73
C GLU A 102 -18.74 12.12 -22.34
N PRO A 103 -20.08 12.13 -22.13
CA PRO A 103 -20.66 12.37 -20.80
C PRO A 103 -20.16 11.40 -19.73
N LEU A 104 -20.02 10.11 -20.08
CA LEU A 104 -19.45 9.09 -19.20
C LEU A 104 -18.00 9.44 -18.81
N THR A 105 -17.19 9.86 -19.78
CA THR A 105 -15.77 10.16 -19.56
C THR A 105 -15.59 11.41 -18.71
N ILE A 106 -16.38 12.46 -18.95
CA ILE A 106 -16.36 13.69 -18.17
C ILE A 106 -16.77 13.41 -16.72
N LYS A 107 -17.92 12.74 -16.50
CA LYS A 107 -18.42 12.48 -15.15
C LYS A 107 -17.50 11.57 -14.35
N ALA A 108 -16.99 10.50 -14.95
CA ALA A 108 -15.99 9.63 -14.31
C ALA A 108 -14.70 10.40 -13.97
N GLY A 109 -14.24 11.28 -14.86
CA GLY A 109 -13.07 12.13 -14.63
C GLY A 109 -13.26 13.12 -13.47
N LEU A 110 -14.44 13.71 -13.34
CA LEU A 110 -14.78 14.62 -12.24
C LEU A 110 -14.87 13.90 -10.89
N LEU A 111 -15.53 12.73 -10.86
CA LEU A 111 -15.59 11.88 -9.66
C LEU A 111 -14.19 11.45 -9.24
N ALA A 112 -13.38 10.98 -10.20
CA ALA A 112 -12.00 10.63 -9.92
C ALA A 112 -11.22 11.83 -9.37
N LYS A 113 -11.31 13.01 -10.00
CA LYS A 113 -10.63 14.22 -9.53
C LYS A 113 -11.07 14.63 -8.11
N ARG A 114 -12.34 14.45 -7.76
CA ARG A 114 -12.86 14.71 -6.40
C ARG A 114 -12.19 13.78 -5.40
N ASP A 115 -12.20 12.48 -5.70
CA ASP A 115 -11.69 11.46 -4.79
C ASP A 115 -10.16 11.50 -4.68
N MET A 116 -9.46 11.87 -5.75
CA MET A 116 -8.01 12.18 -5.74
C MET A 116 -7.61 13.35 -4.83
N LYS A 117 -8.55 14.13 -4.28
CA LYS A 117 -8.28 15.19 -3.29
C LYS A 117 -8.35 14.67 -1.85
N THR A 118 -9.16 13.66 -1.60
CA THR A 118 -9.45 13.14 -0.25
C THR A 118 -8.72 11.83 0.01
N LEU A 119 -8.35 11.10 -1.03
CA LEU A 119 -7.68 9.81 -0.96
C LEU A 119 -6.18 9.98 -1.23
N ASN A 120 -5.38 9.39 -0.35
CA ASN A 120 -3.95 9.21 -0.57
C ASN A 120 -3.70 7.78 -1.05
N ALA A 121 -2.72 7.59 -1.92
CA ALA A 121 -2.19 6.26 -2.17
C ALA A 121 -1.66 5.70 -0.83
N LEU A 122 -2.06 4.47 -0.48
CA LEU A 122 -1.72 3.84 0.80
C LEU A 122 -0.30 3.24 0.84
N HIS A 123 0.58 3.69 -0.03
CA HIS A 123 1.91 3.12 -0.11
C HIS A 123 2.89 3.86 0.80
N ASN A 124 3.58 3.08 1.64
CA ASN A 124 4.71 3.62 2.37
C ASN A 124 5.81 4.04 1.37
N PRO A 125 6.35 5.28 1.48
CA PRO A 125 7.35 5.80 0.54
C PRO A 125 8.60 4.94 0.41
N ASP A 126 8.94 4.15 1.43
CA ASP A 126 10.07 3.24 1.44
C ASP A 126 9.81 1.98 0.61
N MET A 127 8.57 1.50 0.46
CA MET A 127 8.19 0.33 -0.35
C MET A 127 8.20 0.62 -1.87
N ILE A 128 8.21 1.88 -2.28
CA ILE A 128 8.22 2.33 -3.69
C ILE A 128 9.62 2.80 -4.14
N ALA A 129 10.50 3.11 -3.19
CA ALA A 129 11.77 3.80 -3.47
C ALA A 129 12.74 3.02 -4.37
N GLY A 130 12.60 1.70 -4.49
CA GLY A 130 13.41 0.87 -5.38
C GLY A 130 12.96 0.84 -6.85
N GLY A 131 11.88 1.53 -7.22
CA GLY A 131 11.40 1.58 -8.61
C GLY A 131 10.75 0.30 -9.14
N ASN A 132 10.60 -0.70 -8.27
CA ASN A 132 9.95 -1.96 -8.57
C ASN A 132 8.46 -1.88 -8.23
N ASP A 133 7.65 -1.54 -9.22
CA ASP A 133 6.18 -1.54 -9.15
C ASP A 133 5.64 -2.98 -9.25
N TYR A 134 6.09 -3.92 -8.41
CA TYR A 134 5.86 -5.37 -8.66
C TYR A 134 4.40 -5.80 -8.68
N ASN A 135 3.49 -5.08 -8.01
CA ASN A 135 2.07 -5.41 -8.03
C ASN A 135 1.23 -4.13 -8.26
N ASP A 136 0.82 -3.94 -9.52
CA ASP A 136 -0.21 -2.95 -9.91
C ASP A 136 -1.55 -3.19 -9.16
N GLU A 137 -1.72 -4.35 -8.52
CA GLU A 137 -2.89 -4.75 -7.72
C GLU A 137 -2.89 -4.21 -6.28
N LEU A 138 -1.75 -3.78 -5.74
CA LEU A 138 -1.64 -3.27 -4.36
C LEU A 138 -1.94 -1.77 -4.22
N LEU A 139 -2.33 -1.10 -5.32
CA LEU A 139 -2.74 0.31 -5.34
C LEU A 139 -4.09 0.51 -4.63
N ASP A 140 -4.10 0.34 -3.30
CA ASP A 140 -5.23 0.67 -2.45
C ASP A 140 -5.17 2.14 -2.03
N LEU A 141 -6.34 2.67 -1.76
CA LEU A 141 -6.56 4.03 -1.32
C LEU A 141 -7.16 4.05 0.04
N GLY A 142 -6.90 5.15 0.71
CA GLY A 142 -7.76 5.49 1.80
C GLY A 142 -7.73 6.95 2.14
N ASP A 143 -8.65 7.29 3.03
CA ASP A 143 -8.78 8.60 3.62
C ASP A 143 -7.41 9.12 4.05
N ALA A 144 -7.05 10.30 3.53
CA ALA A 144 -5.76 10.92 3.77
C ALA A 144 -5.50 11.20 5.25
N SER A 145 -6.54 11.49 6.03
CA SER A 145 -6.42 11.78 7.46
C SER A 145 -6.18 10.51 8.27
N VAL A 146 -6.77 9.38 7.86
CA VAL A 146 -6.49 8.06 8.41
C VAL A 146 -5.07 7.62 8.05
N ASN A 147 -4.67 7.74 6.79
CA ASN A 147 -3.34 7.37 6.33
C ASN A 147 -2.25 8.18 7.05
N GLN A 148 -2.45 9.49 7.22
CA GLN A 148 -1.52 10.33 7.99
C GLN A 148 -1.47 9.94 9.47
N SER A 149 -2.62 9.58 10.06
CA SER A 149 -2.69 9.11 11.44
C SER A 149 -1.92 7.81 11.64
N ILE A 150 -2.16 6.80 10.80
CA ILE A 150 -1.42 5.52 10.81
C ILE A 150 0.07 5.76 10.57
N GLY A 151 0.40 6.54 9.53
CA GLY A 151 1.75 6.95 9.18
C GLY A 151 2.55 7.53 10.35
N SER A 152 1.91 8.40 11.14
CA SER A 152 2.53 9.05 12.29
C SER A 152 2.82 8.12 13.47
N GLN A 153 2.17 6.95 13.50
CA GLN A 153 2.21 5.99 14.60
C GLN A 153 3.24 4.87 14.39
N TRP A 154 3.73 4.65 13.17
CA TRP A 154 4.81 3.69 12.89
C TRP A 154 6.12 3.95 13.65
N LYS A 155 6.33 5.17 14.15
CA LYS A 155 7.49 5.52 15.00
C LYS A 155 7.26 5.24 16.48
N ASN A 156 6.02 4.92 16.87
CA ASN A 156 5.70 4.64 18.26
C ASN A 156 6.24 3.24 18.58
N LYS A 157 7.08 3.15 19.61
CA LYS A 157 7.65 1.87 20.07
C LYS A 157 6.68 0.96 20.81
N GLY A 158 5.37 1.20 20.70
CA GLY A 158 4.35 0.37 21.34
C GLY A 158 4.27 0.45 22.85
N VAL A 159 3.04 0.48 23.30
CA VAL A 159 2.63 -0.10 24.57
C VAL A 159 1.72 -1.26 24.18
N ASN A 160 1.94 -2.45 24.73
CA ASN A 160 1.11 -3.64 24.46
C ASN A 160 -0.35 -3.43 24.91
N ASP A 161 -1.22 -4.42 24.70
CA ASP A 161 -2.65 -4.37 25.10
C ASP A 161 -2.89 -4.10 26.60
N ILE A 162 -1.83 -4.16 27.43
CA ILE A 162 -1.84 -3.98 28.88
C ILE A 162 -1.25 -2.61 29.28
N GLY A 163 -0.64 -1.88 28.34
CA GLY A 163 -0.07 -0.55 28.58
C GLY A 163 1.43 -0.54 28.89
N ASP A 164 2.14 -1.66 28.70
CA ASP A 164 3.59 -1.77 28.95
C ASP A 164 4.40 -1.44 27.70
N GLN A 165 5.45 -0.63 27.85
CA GLN A 165 6.30 -0.26 26.71
C GLN A 165 7.06 -1.48 26.18
N GLU A 166 6.97 -1.73 24.88
CA GLU A 166 7.81 -2.74 24.23
C GLU A 166 9.22 -2.18 24.02
N SER A 167 10.21 -2.95 24.46
CA SER A 167 11.64 -2.59 24.51
C SER A 167 12.32 -2.62 23.16
#